data_AF-A0A8C9RHH0-F1
#
_entry.id   AF-A0A8C9RHH0-F1
#
_cell.length_a   1.000
_cell.length_b   1.000
_cell.length_c   1.000
_cell.angle_alpha   90.00
_cell.angle_beta   90.00
_cell.angle_gamma   90.00
#
_symmetry.space_group_name_H-M   'P 1'
#
loop_
_entity.id
_entity.type
_entity.pdbx_description
1 polymer ?
#
loop_
_entity_poly.entity_id
_entity_poly.type
_entity_poly.pdbx_seq_one_letter_code
_entity_poly.pdbx_strand_id
1 'polypeptide(L)'
;MSEQQGEHAFADLDKYYTVFAGSSPEDVAYAKVFWNSFNLHPPLESRLVSADMRQRLQVAGSTRDSRGCPTSDRRDEKLQEVYIKQRLEEKQRYLEMAKKRDDTLALLKKQREERIKKEMISLPYKPNQCEKKERPTFRSLPEEAHRDIKDVQDLK
;
A
#
# COMPACT_ATOMS: atom_id res chain seq x y z
N MET A 1 -50.90 1.62 33.97
CA MET A 1 -50.66 1.54 32.52
C MET A 1 -49.62 2.61 32.13
N SER A 2 -48.36 2.50 32.58
CA SER A 2 -47.34 3.55 32.33
C SER A 2 -45.91 3.02 32.20
N GLU A 3 -45.72 1.75 31.83
CA GLU A 3 -44.37 1.15 31.73
C GLU A 3 -43.97 0.80 30.29
N GLN A 4 -44.65 1.31 29.26
CA GLN A 4 -44.34 0.98 27.86
C GLN A 4 -43.73 2.11 27.02
N GLN A 5 -43.50 3.29 27.61
CA GLN A 5 -42.93 4.43 26.86
C GLN A 5 -41.39 4.44 26.85
N GLY A 6 -40.73 3.59 27.64
CA GLY A 6 -39.26 3.51 27.69
C GLY A 6 -38.65 2.72 26.53
N GLU A 7 -39.24 1.59 26.13
CA GLU A 7 -38.60 0.65 25.20
C GLU A 7 -38.61 1.12 23.73
N HIS A 8 -39.65 1.84 23.32
CA HIS A 8 -39.77 2.36 21.96
C HIS A 8 -38.74 3.46 21.62
N ALA A 9 -38.23 4.18 22.63
CA ALA A 9 -37.22 5.21 22.43
C ALA A 9 -35.80 4.62 22.20
N PHE A 10 -35.51 3.44 22.77
CA PHE A 10 -34.22 2.78 22.59
C PHE A 10 -34.12 2.04 21.25
N ALA A 11 -35.22 1.45 20.76
CA ALA A 11 -35.23 0.78 19.45
C ALA A 11 -34.95 1.73 18.27
N ASP A 12 -35.25 3.02 18.41
CA ASP A 12 -34.98 4.02 17.38
C ASP A 12 -33.49 4.47 17.38
N LEU A 13 -32.81 4.36 18.53
CA LEU A 13 -31.37 4.62 18.65
C LEU A 13 -30.53 3.55 17.94
N ASP A 14 -31.01 2.30 17.92
CA ASP A 14 -30.42 1.16 17.19
C ASP A 14 -30.26 1.41 15.70
N LYS A 15 -31.05 2.33 15.15
CA LYS A 15 -30.96 2.74 13.75
C LYS A 15 -29.77 3.65 13.46
N TYR A 16 -29.23 4.31 14.48
CA TYR A 16 -28.18 5.33 14.34
C TYR A 16 -26.79 4.84 14.77
N TYR A 17 -26.67 3.61 15.29
CA TYR A 17 -25.38 3.04 15.66
C TYR A 17 -25.04 1.81 14.83
N THR A 18 -23.74 1.61 14.59
CA THR A 18 -23.21 0.41 13.92
C THR A 18 -22.52 -0.46 14.96
N VAL A 19 -23.02 -1.68 15.18
CA VAL A 19 -22.40 -2.66 16.09
C VAL A 19 -21.59 -3.67 15.29
N PHE A 20 -20.32 -3.83 15.67
CA PHE A 20 -19.42 -4.83 15.11
C PHE A 20 -19.55 -6.16 15.87
N ALA A 21 -20.72 -6.80 15.77
CA ALA A 21 -20.96 -8.10 16.39
C ALA A 21 -20.25 -9.22 15.60
N GLY A 22 -19.42 -10.02 16.29
CA GLY A 22 -18.68 -11.13 15.67
C GLY A 22 -17.37 -10.75 14.98
N SER A 23 -16.98 -9.46 14.98
CA SER A 23 -15.66 -9.02 14.51
C SER A 23 -14.56 -9.33 15.53
N SER A 24 -13.31 -9.44 15.06
CA SER A 24 -12.16 -9.62 15.94
C SER A 24 -11.94 -8.36 16.81
N PRO A 25 -11.32 -8.49 18.00
CA PRO A 25 -11.01 -7.33 18.84
C PRO A 25 -10.10 -6.31 18.15
N GLU A 26 -9.26 -6.76 17.22
CA GLU A 26 -8.37 -5.93 16.43
C GLU A 26 -9.15 -5.07 15.42
N ASP A 27 -10.11 -5.65 14.71
CA ASP A 27 -10.98 -4.93 13.77
C ASP A 27 -11.83 -3.86 14.47
N VAL A 28 -12.33 -4.17 15.67
CA VAL A 28 -13.07 -3.21 16.50
C VAL A 28 -12.17 -2.04 16.91
N ALA A 29 -10.90 -2.30 17.23
CA ALA A 29 -9.93 -1.26 17.55
C ALA A 29 -9.65 -0.37 16.32
N TYR A 30 -9.47 -0.95 15.13
CA TYR A 30 -9.29 -0.19 13.91
C TYR A 30 -10.49 0.68 13.55
N ALA A 31 -11.70 0.13 13.63
CA ALA A 31 -12.92 0.90 13.39
C ALA A 31 -13.03 2.11 14.32
N LYS A 32 -12.69 1.94 15.61
CA LYS A 32 -12.67 3.06 16.58
C LYS A 32 -11.67 4.15 16.16
N VAL A 33 -10.45 3.78 15.80
CA VAL A 33 -9.42 4.75 15.35
C VAL A 33 -9.87 5.46 14.08
N PHE A 34 -10.42 4.72 13.13
CA PHE A 34 -10.95 5.25 11.86
C PHE A 34 -12.05 6.29 12.10
N TRP A 35 -13.10 5.93 12.85
CA TRP A 35 -14.22 6.84 13.12
C TRP A 35 -13.84 8.03 14.00
N ASN A 36 -12.87 7.85 14.91
CA ASN A 36 -12.28 8.96 15.65
C ASN A 36 -11.57 9.93 14.70
N SER A 37 -10.84 9.43 13.69
CA SER A 37 -10.13 10.28 12.74
C SER A 37 -11.04 11.13 11.85
N PHE A 38 -12.27 10.66 11.58
CA PHE A 38 -13.24 11.39 10.75
C PHE A 38 -13.73 12.70 11.38
N ASN A 39 -13.73 12.78 12.71
CA ASN A 39 -14.11 13.98 13.46
C ASN A 39 -12.92 14.90 13.78
N LEU A 40 -11.70 14.52 13.38
CA LEU A 40 -10.53 15.36 13.57
C LEU A 40 -10.47 16.41 12.45
N HIS A 41 -10.14 17.64 12.84
CA HIS A 41 -9.79 18.66 11.87
C HIS A 41 -8.61 18.15 11.01
N PRO A 42 -8.63 18.31 9.66
CA PRO A 42 -7.51 17.93 8.82
C PRO A 42 -6.18 18.43 9.40
N PRO A 43 -5.13 17.60 9.49
CA PRO A 43 -3.85 18.02 10.04
C PRO A 43 -3.40 19.34 9.42
N LEU A 44 -2.73 20.21 10.20
CA LEU A 44 -2.33 21.54 9.73
C LEU A 44 -1.51 21.49 8.43
N GLU A 45 -0.78 20.39 8.22
CA GLU A 45 0.03 20.09 7.03
C GLU A 45 -0.80 19.81 5.76
N SER A 46 -2.08 19.45 5.91
CA SER A 46 -3.02 19.23 4.80
C SER A 46 -3.82 20.48 4.42
N ARG A 47 -3.67 21.57 5.18
CA ARG A 47 -4.36 22.84 4.89
C ARG A 47 -3.56 23.56 3.80
N LEU A 48 -4.18 23.72 2.62
CA LEU A 48 -3.62 24.47 1.48
C LEU A 48 -3.30 25.94 1.81
N VAL A 49 -3.83 26.45 2.93
CA VAL A 49 -3.62 27.80 3.45
C VAL A 49 -3.23 27.66 4.92
N SER A 50 -1.98 28.01 5.23
CA SER A 50 -1.49 28.14 6.60
C SER A 50 -2.45 29.04 7.39
N ALA A 51 -3.02 28.54 8.49
CA ALA A 51 -4.00 29.26 9.30
C ALA A 51 -3.44 30.57 9.90
N ASP A 52 -2.11 30.71 9.97
CA ASP A 52 -1.48 31.93 10.45
C ASP A 52 -1.15 32.89 9.31
N MET A 53 -2.10 33.79 9.00
CA MET A 53 -1.93 34.90 8.06
C MET A 53 -0.94 35.98 8.52
N ARG A 54 -0.08 35.69 9.50
CA ARG A 54 1.12 36.48 9.80
C ARG A 54 2.11 36.52 8.62
N GLN A 55 1.87 35.76 7.56
CA GLN A 55 2.57 35.85 6.27
C GLN A 55 2.18 37.08 5.42
N ARG A 56 1.50 38.09 5.97
CA ARG A 56 1.58 39.43 5.37
C ARG A 56 2.99 39.96 5.66
N LEU A 57 3.86 39.91 4.65
CA LEU A 57 5.12 40.65 4.66
C LEU A 57 4.81 42.09 5.10
N GLN A 58 5.59 42.60 6.06
CA GLN A 58 5.48 44.00 6.46
C GLN A 58 5.61 44.87 5.21
N VAL A 59 4.68 45.81 5.01
CA VAL A 59 4.79 46.83 3.97
C VAL A 59 6.12 47.55 4.20
N ALA A 60 6.98 47.59 3.17
CA ALA A 60 8.30 48.17 3.27
C ALA A 60 8.20 49.64 3.72
N GLY A 61 8.52 49.91 5.00
CA GLY A 61 8.47 51.26 5.53
C GLY A 61 8.16 51.36 7.02
N SER A 62 8.94 50.72 7.89
CA SER A 62 9.24 51.27 9.21
C SER A 62 10.37 50.48 9.84
N THR A 63 11.55 51.09 9.91
CA THR A 63 12.68 50.63 10.70
C THR A 63 12.25 50.52 12.16
N ARG A 64 12.04 49.30 12.65
CA ARG A 64 11.99 49.03 14.08
C ARG A 64 12.89 47.85 14.39
N ASP A 65 13.98 48.18 15.07
CA ASP A 65 14.88 47.25 15.72
C ASP A 65 14.10 46.20 16.53
N SER A 66 14.23 44.95 16.12
CA SER A 66 13.92 43.83 16.99
C SER A 66 14.89 42.69 16.72
N ARG A 67 15.99 42.73 17.49
CA ARG A 67 16.69 41.61 18.14
C ARG A 67 16.79 40.31 17.34
N GLY A 68 18.04 39.94 17.01
CA GLY A 68 18.44 38.78 16.23
C GLY A 68 17.61 37.52 16.45
N CYS A 69 17.05 37.02 15.35
CA CYS A 69 16.50 35.68 15.24
C CYS A 69 17.67 34.69 15.00
N PRO A 70 17.85 33.65 15.83
CA PRO A 70 18.90 32.68 15.59
C PRO A 70 18.50 31.70 14.46
N THR A 71 19.28 31.75 13.37
CA THR A 71 19.58 30.71 12.37
C THR A 71 18.41 29.88 11.83
N SER A 72 17.74 30.35 10.78
CA SER A 72 16.96 29.50 9.87
C SER A 72 17.84 28.43 9.20
N ASP A 73 19.08 28.79 8.86
CA ASP A 73 20.07 27.96 8.15
C ASP A 73 20.30 26.58 8.78
N ARG A 74 20.51 26.53 10.11
CA ARG A 74 20.75 25.28 10.87
C ARG A 74 19.54 24.32 10.92
N ARG A 75 18.31 24.82 10.76
CA ARG A 75 17.12 23.95 10.77
C ARG A 75 16.92 23.27 9.42
N ASP A 76 17.26 23.98 8.33
CA ASP A 76 17.17 23.46 6.97
C ASP A 76 18.24 22.39 6.71
N GLU A 77 19.47 22.57 7.22
CA GLU A 77 20.53 21.55 7.21
C GLU A 77 20.09 20.25 7.88
N LYS A 78 19.48 20.33 9.06
CA LYS A 78 19.01 19.15 9.80
C LYS A 78 17.90 18.39 9.06
N LEU A 79 17.00 19.11 8.38
CA LEU A 79 15.97 18.47 7.54
C LEU A 79 16.58 17.77 6.33
N GLN A 80 17.60 18.37 5.72
CA GLN A 80 18.33 17.78 4.60
C GLN A 80 19.09 16.52 5.01
N GLU A 81 19.74 16.52 6.18
CA GLU A 81 20.41 15.34 6.74
C GLU A 81 19.44 14.18 6.96
N VAL A 82 18.26 14.45 7.53
CA VAL A 82 17.22 13.44 7.73
C VAL A 82 16.76 12.85 6.40
N TYR A 83 16.52 13.70 5.39
CA TYR A 83 16.12 13.26 4.05
C TYR A 83 17.19 12.39 3.38
N ILE A 84 18.46 12.80 3.44
CA ILE A 84 19.58 12.03 2.89
C ILE A 84 19.69 10.67 3.60
N LYS A 85 19.58 10.65 4.93
CA LYS A 85 19.63 9.43 5.72
C LYS A 85 18.52 8.45 5.33
N GLN A 86 17.28 8.93 5.19
CA GLN A 86 16.15 8.11 4.74
C GLN A 86 16.39 7.48 3.36
N ARG A 87 16.91 8.27 2.40
CA ARG A 87 17.25 7.77 1.06
C ARG A 87 18.33 6.69 1.09
N LEU A 88 19.33 6.85 1.95
CA LEU A 88 20.40 5.86 2.11
C LEU A 88 19.89 4.56 2.73
N GLU A 89 19.06 4.65 3.77
CA GLU A 89 18.42 3.49 4.40
C GLU A 89 17.52 2.74 3.41
N GLU A 90 16.72 3.48 2.63
CA GLU A 90 15.87 2.91 1.58
C GLU A 90 16.71 2.19 0.52
N LYS A 91 17.80 2.82 0.04
CA LYS A 91 18.73 2.21 -0.91
C LYS A 91 19.36 0.94 -0.36
N GLN A 92 19.80 0.95 0.90
CA GLN A 92 20.37 -0.22 1.56
C GLN A 92 19.35 -1.36 1.66
N ARG A 93 18.11 -1.06 2.06
CA ARG A 93 17.01 -2.03 2.09
C ARG A 93 16.79 -2.70 0.74
N TYR A 94 16.78 -1.94 -0.35
CA TYR A 94 16.61 -2.50 -1.69
C TYR A 94 17.80 -3.36 -2.13
N LEU A 95 19.03 -2.97 -1.77
CA LEU A 95 20.22 -3.79 -2.05
C LEU A 95 20.17 -5.15 -1.34
N GLU A 96 19.75 -5.17 -0.07
CA GLU A 96 19.57 -6.43 0.66
C GLU A 96 18.48 -7.30 0.04
N MET A 97 17.37 -6.69 -0.39
CA MET A 97 16.28 -7.39 -1.04
C MET A 97 16.70 -7.98 -2.40
N ALA A 98 17.50 -7.24 -3.18
CA ALA A 98 18.07 -7.71 -4.42
C ALA A 98 19.00 -8.91 -4.19
N LYS A 99 19.88 -8.84 -3.19
CA LYS A 99 20.76 -9.96 -2.81
C LYS A 99 19.97 -11.22 -2.45
N LYS A 100 18.92 -11.10 -1.63
CA LYS A 100 18.04 -12.23 -1.28
C LYS A 100 17.34 -12.83 -2.51
N ARG A 101 16.95 -11.98 -3.47
CA ARG A 101 16.36 -12.41 -4.74
C ARG A 101 17.36 -13.20 -5.57
N ASP A 102 18.60 -12.72 -5.67
CA ASP A 102 19.67 -13.40 -6.39
C ASP A 102 19.98 -14.78 -5.79
N ASP A 103 20.04 -14.87 -4.45
CA ASP A 103 20.23 -16.14 -3.73
C ASP A 103 19.09 -17.14 -4.06
N THR A 104 17.85 -16.66 -4.08
CA THR A 104 16.67 -17.48 -4.43
C THR A 104 16.75 -17.97 -5.88
N LEU A 105 17.10 -17.09 -6.81
CA LEU A 105 17.25 -17.43 -8.23
C LEU A 105 18.37 -18.46 -8.46
N ALA A 106 19.50 -18.30 -7.76
CA ALA A 106 20.62 -19.24 -7.82
C ALA A 106 20.22 -20.63 -7.31
N LEU A 107 19.48 -20.69 -6.20
CA LEU A 107 18.95 -21.95 -5.66
C LEU A 107 18.01 -22.65 -6.67
N LEU A 108 17.05 -21.91 -7.24
CA LEU A 108 16.12 -22.46 -8.23
C LEU A 108 16.83 -22.95 -9.49
N LYS A 109 17.84 -22.21 -9.94
CA LYS A 109 18.68 -22.61 -11.08
C LYS A 109 19.38 -23.95 -10.80
N LYS A 110 20.02 -24.08 -9.63
CA LYS A 110 20.66 -25.32 -9.20
C LYS A 110 19.68 -26.49 -9.12
N GLN A 111 18.51 -26.28 -8.50
CA GLN A 111 17.47 -27.32 -8.43
C GLN A 111 16.99 -27.76 -9.82
N ARG A 112 16.84 -26.82 -10.74
CA ARG A 112 16.47 -27.12 -12.13
C ARG A 112 17.54 -27.95 -12.84
N GLU A 113 18.81 -27.59 -12.69
CA GLU A 113 19.93 -28.34 -13.26
C GLU A 113 20.00 -29.77 -12.70
N GLU A 114 19.83 -29.93 -11.39
CA GLU A 114 19.77 -31.25 -10.74
C GLU A 114 18.58 -32.08 -11.24
N ARG A 115 17.41 -31.46 -11.40
CA ARG A 115 16.22 -32.11 -11.98
C ARG A 115 16.48 -32.59 -13.40
N ILE A 116 17.03 -31.72 -14.26
CA ILE A 116 17.38 -32.06 -15.65
C ILE A 116 18.38 -33.22 -15.68
N LYS A 117 19.40 -33.20 -14.83
CA LYS A 117 20.40 -34.27 -14.75
C LYS A 117 19.77 -35.62 -14.36
N LYS A 118 18.88 -35.62 -13.35
CA LYS A 118 18.15 -36.84 -12.93
C LYS A 118 17.22 -37.33 -14.03
N GLU A 119 16.48 -36.42 -14.66
CA GLU A 119 15.59 -36.75 -15.78
C GLU A 119 16.37 -37.38 -16.92
N MET A 120 17.48 -36.77 -17.34
CA MET A 120 18.36 -37.27 -18.41
C MET A 120 18.82 -38.72 -18.19
N ILE A 121 19.15 -39.10 -16.94
CA ILE A 121 19.53 -40.48 -16.60
C ILE A 121 18.31 -41.42 -16.61
N SER A 122 17.15 -40.93 -16.14
CA SER A 122 15.92 -41.74 -16.06
C SER A 122 15.19 -41.89 -17.40
N LEU A 123 15.37 -40.97 -18.35
CA LEU A 123 14.65 -40.92 -19.62
C LEU A 123 14.69 -42.25 -20.40
N PRO A 124 15.84 -42.94 -20.53
CA PRO A 124 15.91 -44.22 -21.23
C PRO A 124 15.21 -45.38 -20.51
N TYR A 125 14.96 -45.25 -19.21
CA TYR A 125 14.39 -46.31 -18.35
C TYR A 125 12.94 -46.05 -17.94
N LYS A 126 12.35 -44.92 -18.36
CA LYS A 126 10.95 -44.61 -18.08
C LYS A 126 10.06 -45.42 -19.02
N PRO A 127 9.17 -46.30 -18.50
CA PRO A 127 8.20 -46.99 -19.35
C PRO A 127 7.32 -45.94 -20.03
N ASN A 128 7.17 -46.06 -21.35
CA ASN A 128 6.34 -45.19 -22.17
C ASN A 128 4.86 -45.36 -21.82
N GLN A 129 4.40 -44.85 -20.67
CA GLN A 129 2.98 -44.57 -20.45
C GLN A 129 2.64 -43.29 -21.23
N CYS A 130 2.61 -43.44 -22.55
CA CYS A 130 2.06 -42.46 -23.47
C CYS A 130 0.54 -42.53 -23.41
N GLU A 131 -0.05 -42.19 -22.25
CA GLU A 131 -1.36 -41.58 -22.30
C GLU A 131 -1.13 -40.15 -22.73
N LYS A 132 -1.36 -39.88 -24.02
CA LYS A 132 -1.55 -38.55 -24.55
C LYS A 132 -2.80 -37.95 -23.89
N LYS A 133 -2.73 -37.60 -22.62
CA LYS A 133 -3.57 -36.53 -22.09
C LYS A 133 -3.00 -35.29 -22.73
N GLU A 134 -3.62 -34.89 -23.83
CA GLU A 134 -3.37 -33.62 -24.47
C GLU A 134 -3.30 -32.59 -23.35
N ARG A 135 -2.09 -32.11 -23.03
CA ARG A 135 -1.97 -30.89 -22.25
C ARG A 135 -2.70 -29.87 -23.11
N PRO A 136 -3.74 -29.18 -22.60
CA PRO A 136 -4.37 -28.11 -23.35
C PRO A 136 -3.26 -27.11 -23.68
N THR A 137 -2.82 -27.15 -24.92
CA THR A 137 -1.83 -26.22 -25.43
C THR A 137 -2.49 -24.86 -25.40
N PHE A 138 -1.88 -23.93 -24.69
CA PHE A 138 -2.17 -22.49 -24.77
C PHE A 138 -2.07 -21.92 -26.20
N ARG A 139 -1.80 -22.74 -27.23
CA ARG A 139 -1.73 -22.32 -28.63
C ARG A 139 -3.06 -21.91 -29.23
N SER A 140 -4.19 -22.37 -28.68
CA SER A 140 -5.48 -21.75 -28.98
C SER A 140 -5.74 -20.73 -27.88
N LEU A 141 -5.47 -19.45 -28.16
CA LEU A 141 -6.15 -18.37 -27.44
C LEU A 141 -7.64 -18.71 -27.48
N PRO A 142 -8.35 -18.69 -26.33
CA PRO A 142 -9.79 -18.85 -26.34
C PRO A 142 -10.39 -17.88 -27.35
N GLU A 143 -11.37 -18.31 -28.13
CA GLU A 143 -12.01 -17.49 -29.15
C GLU A 143 -12.51 -16.14 -28.59
N GLU A 144 -12.85 -16.13 -27.29
CA GLU A 144 -13.09 -14.94 -26.47
C GLU A 144 -12.00 -13.87 -26.60
N ALA A 145 -10.73 -14.25 -26.46
CA ALA A 145 -9.61 -13.33 -26.46
C ALA A 145 -9.35 -12.74 -27.86
N HIS A 146 -9.72 -13.46 -28.93
CA HIS A 146 -9.68 -12.92 -30.29
C HIS A 146 -10.78 -11.88 -30.54
N ARG A 147 -11.96 -12.06 -29.94
CA ARG A 147 -13.04 -11.07 -29.97
C ARG A 147 -12.66 -9.79 -29.23
N ASP A 148 -12.13 -9.93 -28.02
CA ASP A 148 -11.69 -8.78 -27.20
C ASP A 148 -10.64 -7.92 -27.92
N ILE A 149 -9.67 -8.57 -28.59
CA ILE A 149 -8.64 -7.87 -29.37
C ILE A 149 -9.27 -7.11 -30.55
N LYS A 150 -10.29 -7.68 -31.19
CA LYS A 150 -10.96 -7.07 -32.35
C LYS A 150 -11.81 -5.88 -31.92
N ASP A 151 -12.58 -6.01 -30.85
CA ASP A 151 -13.42 -4.92 -30.33
C ASP A 151 -12.57 -3.70 -29.97
N VAL A 152 -11.40 -3.90 -29.35
CA VAL A 152 -10.45 -2.80 -29.05
C VAL A 152 -9.90 -2.14 -30.31
N GLN A 153 -9.73 -2.88 -31.41
CA GLN A 153 -9.26 -2.34 -32.68
C GLN A 153 -10.35 -1.57 -33.43
N ASP A 154 -11.60 -1.99 -33.33
CA ASP A 154 -12.76 -1.37 -33.99
C ASP A 154 -13.19 -0.04 -33.32
N LEU A 155 -12.65 0.28 -32.13
CA LEU A 155 -12.86 1.54 -31.42
C LEU A 155 -11.95 2.71 -31.88
N LYS A 156 -11.05 2.48 -32.84
CA LYS A 156 -10.14 3.47 -33.40
C LYS A 156 -10.61 4.02 -34.74
#